data_AF-A0AA45LDU1-F1
#
_entry.id   AF-A0AA45LDU1-F1
#
_cell.length_a   1.000
_cell.length_b   1.000
_cell.length_c   1.000
_cell.angle_alpha   90.00
_cell.angle_beta   90.00
_cell.angle_gamma   90.00
#
_symmetry.space_group_name_H-M   'P 1'
#
loop_
_entity.id
_entity.type
_entity.pdbx_description
1 polymer ?
#
loop_
_entity_poly.entity_id
_entity_poly.type
_entity_poly.pdbx_seq_one_letter_code
_entity_poly.pdbx_strand_id
1 'polypeptide(L)'
;MVVSERPLGVFSRQLFLGDALDAENIRADYDAGVLTLRIPIAERTKPRKIAIGSAGNRSADHGARHTDRTTVDATHVDHKELSSESAQTSA
;
A
#
# COMPACT_ATOMS: atom_id res chain seq x y z
N MET A 1 -36.64 -37.25 40.34
CA MET A 1 -36.06 -36.38 39.30
C MET A 1 -34.72 -35.88 39.85
N VAL A 2 -33.59 -36.32 39.31
CA VAL A 2 -32.27 -35.89 39.77
C VAL A 2 -31.83 -34.76 38.84
N VAL A 3 -31.67 -33.56 39.40
CA VAL A 3 -31.09 -32.42 38.69
C VAL A 3 -29.57 -32.57 38.77
N SER A 4 -28.92 -32.63 37.61
CA SER A 4 -27.45 -32.69 37.53
C SER A 4 -26.93 -31.29 37.22
N GLU A 5 -26.48 -30.58 38.26
CA GLU A 5 -26.03 -29.18 38.15
C GLU A 5 -24.61 -29.07 37.57
N ARG A 6 -23.78 -30.12 37.79
CA ARG A 6 -22.40 -30.14 37.33
C ARG A 6 -22.34 -30.85 35.98
N PRO A 7 -21.71 -30.24 34.96
CA PRO A 7 -21.52 -30.91 33.68
C PRO A 7 -20.59 -32.11 33.89
N LEU A 8 -20.98 -33.25 33.31
CA LEU A 8 -20.28 -34.52 33.38
C LEU A 8 -20.04 -35.01 31.95
N GLY A 9 -18.93 -35.70 31.72
CA GLY A 9 -18.57 -36.25 30.41
C GLY A 9 -17.15 -35.91 29.98
N VAL A 10 -16.90 -36.03 28.68
CA VAL A 10 -15.61 -35.73 28.08
C VAL A 10 -15.58 -34.25 27.69
N PHE A 11 -14.54 -33.54 28.12
CA PHE A 11 -14.31 -32.15 27.77
C PHE A 11 -13.08 -32.03 26.87
N SER A 12 -13.20 -31.28 25.78
CA SER A 12 -12.07 -30.95 24.91
C SER A 12 -12.04 -29.45 24.62
N ARG A 13 -10.83 -28.88 24.58
CA ARG A 13 -10.60 -27.50 24.19
C ARG A 13 -9.34 -27.45 23.33
N GLN A 14 -9.47 -26.87 22.13
CA GLN A 14 -8.35 -26.64 21.23
C GLN A 14 -7.98 -25.16 21.24
N LEU A 15 -6.68 -24.89 21.21
CA LEU A 15 -6.11 -23.54 21.14
C LEU A 15 -5.18 -23.50 19.93
N PHE A 16 -5.21 -22.38 19.20
CA PHE A 16 -4.25 -22.12 18.12
C PHE A 16 -3.12 -21.28 18.69
N LEU A 17 -1.89 -21.75 18.54
CA LEU A 17 -0.69 -21.06 18.97
C LEU A 17 -0.11 -20.29 17.79
N GLY A 18 0.35 -19.07 18.02
CA GLY A 18 1.09 -18.31 17.00
C GLY A 18 2.55 -18.77 16.91
N ASP A 19 3.21 -18.43 15.81
CA ASP A 19 4.60 -18.81 15.50
C ASP A 19 5.64 -18.31 16.53
N ALA A 20 5.24 -17.35 17.36
CA ALA A 20 6.02 -16.78 18.44
C ALA A 20 6.14 -17.70 19.66
N LEU A 21 5.37 -18.78 19.75
CA LEU A 21 5.31 -19.65 20.91
C LEU A 21 6.05 -20.97 20.65
N ASP A 22 6.80 -21.42 21.64
CA ASP A 22 7.52 -22.69 21.60
C ASP A 22 6.62 -23.82 22.10
N ALA A 23 6.00 -24.53 21.16
CA ALA A 23 5.11 -25.64 21.46
C ALA A 23 5.85 -26.91 21.92
N GLU A 24 7.15 -27.05 21.63
CA GLU A 24 7.93 -28.23 22.02
C GLU A 24 8.24 -28.23 23.53
N ASN A 25 8.32 -27.03 24.13
CA ASN A 25 8.64 -26.83 25.54
C ASN A 25 7.43 -26.44 26.42
N ILE A 26 6.23 -26.90 26.03
CA ILE A 26 5.01 -26.69 26.85
C ILE A 26 5.11 -27.42 28.20
N ARG A 27 4.64 -26.75 29.27
CA ARG A 27 4.52 -27.36 30.61
C ARG A 27 3.07 -27.29 31.08
N ALA A 28 2.65 -28.32 31.81
CA ALA A 28 1.29 -28.42 32.33
C ALA A 28 1.33 -28.73 33.83
N ASP A 29 0.46 -28.07 34.57
CA ASP A 29 0.29 -28.24 36.01
C ASP A 29 -1.20 -28.28 36.33
N TYR A 30 -1.61 -29.19 37.20
CA TYR A 30 -3.00 -29.31 37.64
C TYR A 30 -3.06 -29.24 39.15
N ASP A 31 -3.69 -28.17 39.66
CA ASP A 31 -3.82 -27.93 41.09
C ASP A 31 -5.18 -27.30 41.39
N ALA A 32 -5.78 -27.67 42.52
CA ALA A 32 -7.08 -27.17 43.00
C ALA A 32 -8.21 -27.13 41.94
N GLY A 33 -8.22 -28.07 40.99
CA GLY A 33 -9.24 -28.13 39.94
C GLY A 33 -8.91 -27.34 38.66
N VAL A 34 -7.76 -26.68 38.59
CA VAL A 34 -7.37 -25.81 37.47
C VAL A 34 -6.19 -26.42 36.70
N LEU A 35 -6.40 -26.63 35.40
CA LEU A 35 -5.31 -26.98 34.47
C LEU A 35 -4.63 -25.71 33.97
N THR A 36 -3.37 -25.52 34.35
CA THR A 36 -2.52 -24.41 33.92
C THR A 36 -1.53 -24.91 32.86
N LEU A 37 -1.55 -24.31 31.68
CA LEU A 37 -0.59 -24.57 30.61
C LEU A 37 0.36 -23.36 30.49
N ARG A 38 1.67 -23.61 30.63
CA ARG A 38 2.71 -22.58 30.41
C ARG A 38 3.41 -22.87 29.09
N ILE A 39 3.35 -21.92 28.17
CA ILE A 39 3.93 -22.03 26.83
C ILE A 39 4.99 -20.93 26.70
N PRO A 40 6.28 -21.29 26.61
CA PRO A 40 7.33 -20.30 26.44
C PRO A 40 7.21 -19.54 25.11
N ILE A 41 7.79 -18.36 25.07
CA ILE A 41 7.99 -17.63 23.81
C ILE A 41 9.23 -18.22 23.14
N ALA A 42 9.14 -18.48 21.84
CA ALA A 42 10.26 -19.00 21.05
C ALA A 42 11.41 -17.98 21.02
N GLU A 43 12.66 -18.46 21.09
CA GLU A 43 13.87 -17.62 21.16
C GLU A 43 14.05 -16.68 19.95
N ARG A 44 13.45 -17.02 18.82
CA ARG A 44 13.49 -16.24 17.57
C ARG A 44 12.59 -15.01 17.58
N THR A 45 11.77 -14.81 18.61
CA THR A 45 10.68 -13.83 18.62
C THR A 45 11.10 -12.44 19.12
N LYS A 46 12.28 -11.95 18.75
CA LYS A 46 12.62 -10.54 19.04
C LYS A 46 11.78 -9.62 18.15
N PRO A 47 11.03 -8.65 18.71
CA PRO A 47 10.28 -7.68 17.91
C PRO A 47 11.21 -6.97 16.93
N ARG A 48 10.89 -7.02 15.64
CA ARG A 48 11.67 -6.33 14.60
C ARG A 48 11.07 -4.95 14.34
N LYS A 49 11.90 -3.91 14.41
CA LYS A 49 11.54 -2.58 13.92
C LYS A 49 11.52 -2.61 12.39
N ILE A 50 10.38 -2.32 11.77
CA ILE A 50 10.27 -2.16 10.33
C ILE A 50 10.46 -0.67 9.99
N ALA A 51 11.46 -0.35 9.18
CA ALA A 51 11.66 1.01 8.70
C ALA A 51 10.68 1.30 7.55
N ILE A 52 9.95 2.42 7.62
CA ILE A 52 9.09 2.89 6.53
C ILE A 52 9.92 3.83 5.66
N GLY A 53 10.13 3.47 4.39
CA GLY A 53 10.82 4.33 3.43
C GLY A 53 9.89 5.42 2.89
N SER A 54 10.30 6.69 3.01
CA SER A 54 9.67 7.80 2.29
C SER A 54 10.31 7.92 0.91
N ALA A 55 9.55 7.65 -0.16
CA ALA A 55 9.97 7.92 -1.53
C ALA A 55 9.87 9.43 -1.82
N GLY A 56 10.82 10.19 -1.26
CA GLY A 56 10.88 11.65 -1.36
C GLY A 56 12.08 12.13 -2.18
N ASN A 57 12.12 11.82 -3.48
CA ASN A 57 12.77 12.67 -4.46
C ASN A 57 12.30 12.34 -5.89
N ARG A 58 11.13 12.85 -6.27
CA ARG A 58 10.79 13.07 -7.69
C ARG A 58 10.84 14.56 -7.96
N SER A 59 12.00 15.18 -7.74
CA SER A 59 12.38 16.36 -8.51
C SER A 59 12.89 15.89 -9.87
N ALA A 60 11.97 15.50 -10.76
CA ALA A 60 12.21 15.60 -12.19
C ALA A 60 11.98 17.08 -12.51
N ASP A 61 13.04 17.87 -12.57
CA ASP A 61 13.83 18.05 -13.79
C ASP A 61 12.91 18.41 -14.97
N HIS A 62 12.46 19.67 -14.96
CA HIS A 62 12.20 20.36 -16.21
C HIS A 62 13.25 21.46 -16.33
N GLY A 63 14.49 21.00 -16.55
CA GLY A 63 15.61 21.84 -16.93
C GLY A 63 15.26 22.61 -18.20
N ALA A 64 15.27 23.94 -18.07
CA ALA A 64 15.42 24.85 -19.18
C ALA A 64 16.69 24.51 -19.96
N ARG A 65 16.54 24.36 -21.29
CA ARG A 65 17.53 24.52 -22.39
C ARG A 65 16.75 24.09 -23.65
N HIS A 66 16.73 24.80 -24.77
CA HIS A 66 17.85 25.48 -25.41
C HIS A 66 17.30 26.51 -26.41
N THR A 67 18.08 27.57 -26.57
CA THR A 67 17.92 28.71 -27.44
C THR A 67 18.01 28.38 -28.94
N ASP A 68 17.52 29.34 -29.70
CA ASP A 68 17.92 29.72 -31.06
C ASP A 68 17.48 28.82 -32.22
N ARG A 69 16.40 29.26 -32.88
CA ARG A 69 16.14 28.95 -34.29
C ARG A 69 15.50 30.16 -34.97
N THR A 70 16.38 31.06 -35.39
CA THR A 70 16.34 31.87 -36.61
C THR A 70 14.97 32.29 -37.14
N THR A 71 14.70 33.58 -37.02
CA THR A 71 13.76 34.36 -37.84
C THR A 71 13.96 34.08 -39.33
N VAL A 72 12.96 33.49 -39.97
CA VAL A 72 12.58 33.83 -41.35
C VAL A 72 11.07 34.07 -41.34
N ASP A 73 10.72 35.32 -41.03
CA ASP A 73 9.40 35.85 -41.28
C ASP A 73 9.22 35.83 -42.80
N ALA A 74 8.44 34.87 -43.29
CA ALA A 74 8.05 34.80 -44.69
C ALA A 74 7.03 35.92 -44.95
N THR A 75 7.53 37.14 -45.10
CA THR A 75 6.81 38.21 -45.77
C THR A 75 7.20 38.21 -47.25
N HIS A 76 6.22 38.51 -48.11
CA HIS A 76 6.32 38.79 -49.56
C HIS A 76 6.36 37.54 -50.48
N VAL A 77 5.47 37.32 -51.47
CA VAL A 77 4.45 38.16 -52.14
C VAL A 77 3.37 37.26 -52.77
N ASP A 78 2.09 37.48 -52.48
CA ASP A 78 1.00 36.99 -53.32
C ASP A 78 0.77 37.97 -54.48
N HIS A 79 1.14 37.58 -55.71
CA HIS A 79 0.67 38.23 -56.94
C HIS A 79 -0.41 37.36 -57.61
N LYS A 80 -1.64 37.70 -57.25
CA LYS A 80 -2.92 37.54 -57.96
C LYS A 80 -2.81 37.20 -59.45
N GLU A 81 -3.22 35.98 -59.81
CA GLU A 81 -3.85 35.68 -61.09
C GLU A 81 -5.28 36.24 -61.11
N LEU A 82 -5.72 36.63 -62.30
CA LEU A 82 -6.88 37.47 -62.58
C LEU A 82 -8.22 36.76 -62.32
N SER A 83 -9.10 37.40 -61.53
CA SER A 83 -10.52 37.45 -61.89
C SER A 83 -11.27 38.59 -61.19
N SER A 84 -11.75 39.51 -62.03
CA SER A 84 -12.93 40.38 -61.92
C SER A 84 -13.21 41.13 -60.62
N GLU A 85 -12.64 42.32 -60.57
CA GLU A 85 -13.31 43.62 -60.49
C GLU A 85 -14.84 43.68 -60.32
N SER A 86 -15.24 44.37 -59.25
CA SER A 86 -16.43 45.23 -59.05
C SER A 86 -17.02 44.92 -57.67
N ALA A 87 -16.75 45.78 -56.68
CA ALA A 87 -17.55 46.96 -56.37
C ALA A 87 -18.93 46.53 -55.81
N GLN A 88 -19.40 47.02 -54.68
CA GLN A 88 -18.99 48.08 -53.78
C GLN A 88 -20.03 48.05 -52.65
N THR A 89 -19.65 48.54 -51.47
CA THR A 89 -20.49 49.43 -50.63
C THR A 89 -21.83 48.88 -50.14
N SER A 90 -21.89 48.47 -48.87
CA SER A 90 -22.21 49.37 -47.73
C SER A 90 -23.51 50.14 -47.90
N ALA A 91 -24.54 49.68 -47.22
CA ALA A 91 -25.34 50.47 -46.27
C ALA A 91 -26.05 49.50 -45.32
#